data_AF-A0A3D2JEY2-F1
#
_entry.id   AF-A0A3D2JEY2-F1
#
_cell.length_a   1.000
_cell.length_b   1.000
_cell.length_c   1.000
_cell.angle_alpha   90.00
_cell.angle_beta   90.00
_cell.angle_gamma   90.00
#
_symmetry.space_group_name_H-M   'P 1'
#
loop_
_entity.id
_entity.type
_entity.pdbx_description
1 polymer ?
#
loop_
_entity_poly.entity_id
_entity_poly.type
_entity_poly.pdbx_seq_one_letter_code
_entity_poly.pdbx_strand_id
1 'polypeptide(L)'
;MYHTQYMASLHRHPQIGRIHFMVFTVEKLQRSLRTFSRVVEGPPHQLTPVYSSVATGAMTFPTHETEWHEVQVGKEWGVRHGTSWLKATFKASREMQGQPVVLQLHWETPGDDALFLRLEATVFLDGRAIGAFDWRHPVLLLPDEASDGQAHKLLLQVYTGVPQPFGGLTLSVRNTLLWQTYHLMETLLDVCLTLHDEDPARHELLHHLNIAYNMLDLREGWQSELLVTSAQEAYDYLQMYLEKTHDSGRRPQITVSGHAHLDVAWQWPYWRTRQKIAHTIANVMNLMDRYPDYHYSQSQPQVLQWLKEDVPELYQRVKQRVAEGRFELVGAMWVEADCNLTSGESLVRQILHGTRFLQEEFGVKPLHIWLPDVFGYSAALPQIMRLCDIPVFMT
;
A
#
# COMPACT_ATOMS: atom_id res chain seq x y z
N MET A 1 32.95 -2.53 27.94
CA MET A 1 32.30 -2.50 29.28
C MET A 1 30.83 -2.90 29.25
N TYR A 2 30.05 -2.61 28.19
CA TYR A 2 28.63 -2.99 28.10
C TYR A 2 28.36 -4.49 27.84
N HIS A 3 29.29 -5.21 27.20
CA HIS A 3 29.18 -6.66 26.97
C HIS A 3 29.03 -7.45 28.29
N THR A 4 29.63 -6.94 29.38
CA THR A 4 29.62 -7.58 30.70
C THR A 4 28.35 -7.27 31.49
N GLN A 5 27.71 -6.12 31.26
CA GLN A 5 26.46 -5.75 31.94
C GLN A 5 25.23 -6.43 31.33
N TYR A 6 25.19 -6.65 30.01
CA TYR A 6 24.11 -7.40 29.36
C TYR A 6 24.18 -8.91 29.65
N MET A 7 25.39 -9.48 29.70
CA MET A 7 25.58 -10.86 30.16
C MET A 7 25.17 -11.05 31.63
N ALA A 8 25.25 -10.00 32.46
CA ALA A 8 24.83 -10.05 33.85
C ALA A 8 23.30 -9.94 34.04
N SER A 9 22.54 -9.36 33.10
CA SER A 9 21.07 -9.34 33.18
C SER A 9 20.44 -10.67 32.71
N LEU A 10 21.07 -11.36 31.76
CA LEU A 10 20.69 -12.72 31.34
C LEU A 10 20.79 -13.76 32.48
N HIS A 11 21.59 -13.49 33.51
CA HIS A 11 21.75 -14.39 34.66
C HIS A 11 20.68 -14.24 35.76
N ARG A 12 19.65 -13.40 35.59
CA ARG A 12 18.57 -13.21 36.59
C ARG A 12 17.25 -13.95 36.30
N HIS A 13 17.20 -14.82 35.29
CA HIS A 13 16.07 -15.74 35.09
C HIS A 13 16.55 -17.20 35.25
N PRO A 14 16.13 -17.95 36.28
CA PRO A 14 16.72 -19.26 36.61
C PRO A 14 16.40 -20.42 35.64
N GLN A 15 15.85 -20.18 34.45
CA GLN A 15 15.37 -21.26 33.55
C GLN A 15 15.82 -21.16 32.08
N ILE A 16 16.67 -20.20 31.71
CA ILE A 16 17.12 -20.07 30.31
C ILE A 16 18.50 -20.73 30.17
N GLY A 17 18.50 -22.01 29.77
CA GLY A 17 19.71 -22.73 29.35
C GLY A 17 20.44 -21.96 28.25
N ARG A 18 21.78 -22.02 28.27
CA ARG A 18 22.71 -21.34 27.34
C ARG A 18 22.16 -21.23 25.91
N ILE A 19 21.56 -20.09 25.57
CA ILE A 19 21.22 -19.77 24.18
C ILE A 19 22.55 -19.56 23.46
N HIS A 20 22.88 -20.46 22.52
CA HIS A 20 24.03 -20.26 21.64
C HIS A 20 23.78 -18.99 20.83
N PHE A 21 24.59 -17.96 21.04
CA PHE A 21 24.57 -16.78 20.18
C PHE A 21 25.03 -17.19 18.78
N MET A 22 24.08 -17.25 17.84
CA MET A 22 24.36 -17.66 16.47
C MET A 22 24.65 -16.43 15.63
N VAL A 23 25.85 -16.37 15.03
CA VAL A 23 26.17 -15.37 14.02
C VAL A 23 25.66 -15.87 12.68
N PHE A 24 24.60 -15.25 12.17
CA PHE A 24 24.04 -15.53 10.86
C PHE A 24 24.85 -14.81 9.77
N THR A 25 25.12 -15.51 8.68
CA THR A 25 25.48 -14.85 7.42
C THR A 25 24.26 -14.09 6.89
N VAL A 26 24.47 -13.13 6.00
CA VAL A 26 23.40 -12.35 5.38
C VAL A 26 22.36 -13.25 4.71
N GLU A 27 22.79 -14.29 4.00
CA GLU A 27 21.89 -15.23 3.31
C GLU A 27 21.07 -16.06 4.31
N LYS A 28 21.68 -16.46 5.43
CA LYS A 28 20.97 -17.17 6.48
C LYS A 28 19.93 -16.26 7.14
N LEU A 29 20.27 -15.00 7.39
CA LEU A 29 19.37 -14.03 8.00
C LEU A 29 18.18 -13.73 7.08
N GLN A 30 18.41 -13.57 5.77
CA GLN A 30 17.34 -13.48 4.76
C GLN A 30 16.40 -14.69 4.82
N ARG A 31 16.95 -15.92 4.88
CA ARG A 31 16.13 -17.15 4.95
C ARG A 31 15.34 -17.25 6.26
N SER A 32 15.98 -16.86 7.35
CA SER A 32 15.42 -16.80 8.69
C SER A 32 14.24 -15.82 8.77
N LEU A 33 14.41 -14.59 8.28
CA LEU A 33 13.33 -13.60 8.22
C LEU A 33 12.17 -14.04 7.32
N ARG A 34 12.44 -14.69 6.18
CA ARG A 34 11.37 -15.33 5.37
C ARG A 34 10.58 -16.41 6.09
N THR A 35 11.14 -17.00 7.14
CA THR A 35 10.42 -17.96 8.00
C THR A 35 9.59 -17.21 9.03
N PHE A 36 10.16 -16.15 9.62
CA PHE A 36 9.47 -15.29 10.57
C PHE A 36 8.26 -14.56 9.95
N SER A 37 8.33 -14.16 8.68
CA SER A 37 7.19 -13.55 7.97
C SER A 37 5.95 -14.45 7.91
N ARG A 38 6.11 -15.77 8.02
CA ARG A 38 5.01 -16.74 7.96
C ARG A 38 4.22 -16.87 9.26
N VAL A 39 4.71 -16.27 10.35
CA VAL A 39 4.06 -16.35 11.67
C VAL A 39 3.49 -15.01 12.14
N VAL A 40 3.53 -13.97 11.30
CA VAL A 40 2.96 -12.65 11.61
C VAL A 40 1.42 -12.62 11.48
N GLU A 41 0.86 -13.61 10.79
CA GLU A 41 -0.57 -13.80 10.59
C GLU A 41 -0.99 -15.21 11.00
N GLY A 42 -2.20 -15.32 11.55
CA GLY A 42 -2.83 -16.58 11.91
C GLY A 42 -3.34 -17.37 10.70
N PRO A 43 -3.92 -18.56 10.93
CA PRO A 43 -4.43 -19.39 9.86
C PRO A 43 -5.52 -18.67 9.05
N PRO A 44 -5.49 -18.77 7.71
CA PRO A 44 -6.49 -18.13 6.87
C PRO A 44 -7.84 -18.84 6.98
N HIS A 45 -8.91 -18.06 7.13
CA HIS A 45 -10.29 -18.50 7.15
C HIS A 45 -10.94 -18.19 5.81
N GLN A 46 -11.30 -19.22 5.06
CA GLN A 46 -11.95 -19.07 3.75
C GLN A 46 -13.35 -18.48 3.90
N LEU A 47 -13.61 -17.38 3.19
CA LEU A 47 -14.95 -16.85 3.01
C LEU A 47 -15.72 -17.72 2.02
N THR A 48 -16.90 -18.15 2.45
CA THR A 48 -17.83 -18.96 1.66
C THR A 48 -19.27 -18.70 2.15
N PRO A 49 -20.26 -18.57 1.26
CA PRO A 49 -20.13 -18.55 -0.20
C PRO A 49 -19.57 -17.22 -0.73
N VAL A 50 -18.88 -17.27 -1.87
CA VAL A 50 -18.48 -16.09 -2.66
C VAL A 50 -19.24 -16.11 -3.97
N TYR A 51 -19.82 -14.97 -4.35
CA TYR A 51 -20.58 -14.83 -5.58
C TYR A 51 -19.88 -13.91 -6.56
N SER A 52 -20.10 -14.11 -7.86
CA SER A 52 -19.62 -13.27 -8.95
C SER A 52 -20.75 -12.81 -9.86
N SER A 53 -20.60 -11.62 -10.43
CA SER A 53 -21.42 -11.10 -11.50
C SER A 53 -20.58 -10.25 -12.44
N VAL A 54 -20.91 -10.22 -13.74
CA VAL A 54 -20.18 -9.39 -14.71
C VAL A 54 -20.56 -7.92 -14.50
N ALA A 55 -19.57 -7.03 -14.50
CA ALA A 55 -19.83 -5.60 -14.36
C ALA A 55 -20.51 -5.04 -15.62
N THR A 56 -21.47 -4.14 -15.43
CA THR A 56 -22.21 -3.48 -16.51
C THR A 56 -21.55 -2.19 -16.99
N GLY A 57 -20.49 -1.75 -16.33
CA GLY A 57 -19.71 -0.56 -16.67
C GLY A 57 -18.44 -0.46 -15.81
N ALA A 58 -17.61 0.54 -16.07
CA ALA A 58 -16.32 0.72 -15.40
C ALA A 58 -16.47 0.82 -13.87
N MET A 59 -17.35 1.67 -13.36
CA MET A 59 -17.56 1.85 -11.91
C MET A 59 -19.05 1.74 -11.53
N THR A 60 -19.82 1.01 -12.34
CA THR A 60 -21.25 0.79 -12.07
C THR A 60 -21.42 -0.25 -10.97
N PHE A 61 -21.90 0.18 -9.81
CA PHE A 61 -22.18 -0.70 -8.68
C PHE A 61 -23.34 -1.68 -8.98
N PRO A 62 -23.30 -2.90 -8.42
CA PRO A 62 -24.42 -3.84 -8.52
C PRO A 62 -25.69 -3.28 -7.88
N THR A 63 -26.83 -3.53 -8.51
CA THR A 63 -28.16 -3.15 -8.03
C THR A 63 -28.88 -4.36 -7.42
N HIS A 64 -30.10 -4.16 -6.93
CA HIS A 64 -30.94 -5.26 -6.43
C HIS A 64 -31.32 -6.28 -7.52
N GLU A 65 -31.26 -5.88 -8.79
CA GLU A 65 -31.59 -6.72 -9.95
C GLU A 65 -30.37 -7.51 -10.46
N THR A 66 -29.17 -7.28 -9.91
CA THR A 66 -27.97 -7.98 -10.35
C THR A 66 -28.06 -9.46 -10.02
N GLU A 67 -27.96 -10.30 -11.05
CA GLU A 67 -27.87 -11.75 -10.93
C GLU A 67 -26.48 -12.18 -10.43
N TRP A 68 -26.45 -13.08 -9.46
CA TRP A 68 -25.23 -13.54 -8.80
C TRP A 68 -25.06 -15.04 -8.95
N HIS A 69 -23.84 -15.45 -9.32
CA HIS A 69 -23.48 -16.86 -9.48
C HIS A 69 -22.42 -17.22 -8.45
N GLU A 70 -22.57 -18.34 -7.75
CA GLU A 70 -21.56 -18.79 -6.79
C GLU A 70 -20.27 -19.18 -7.52
N VAL A 71 -19.12 -18.73 -7.00
CA VAL A 71 -17.79 -19.09 -7.49
C VAL A 71 -17.10 -19.96 -6.45
N GLN A 72 -16.68 -21.15 -6.88
CA GLN A 72 -15.99 -22.11 -6.04
C GLN A 72 -14.48 -22.03 -6.26
N VAL A 73 -13.71 -22.30 -5.21
CA VAL A 73 -12.25 -22.35 -5.29
C VAL A 73 -11.83 -23.40 -6.34
N GLY A 74 -10.88 -23.02 -7.20
CA GLY A 74 -10.39 -23.83 -8.31
C GLY A 74 -11.26 -23.83 -9.58
N LYS A 75 -12.44 -23.19 -9.57
CA LYS A 75 -13.24 -22.99 -10.79
C LYS A 75 -12.81 -21.72 -11.52
N GLU A 76 -12.85 -21.78 -12.85
CA GLU A 76 -12.56 -20.63 -13.69
C GLU A 76 -13.59 -19.52 -13.47
N TRP A 77 -13.11 -18.27 -13.35
CA TRP A 77 -13.93 -17.08 -13.21
C TRP A 77 -13.26 -15.87 -13.87
N GLY A 78 -14.01 -14.78 -13.96
CA GLY A 78 -13.57 -13.52 -14.56
C GLY A 78 -13.96 -13.40 -16.04
N VAL A 79 -13.76 -12.21 -16.59
CA VAL A 79 -14.05 -11.89 -17.99
C VAL A 79 -12.76 -11.42 -18.64
N ARG A 80 -12.41 -11.97 -19.81
CA ARG A 80 -11.21 -11.57 -20.55
C ARG A 80 -11.26 -10.07 -20.88
N HIS A 81 -10.23 -9.33 -20.46
CA HIS A 81 -10.15 -7.87 -20.55
C HIS A 81 -11.41 -7.16 -20.02
N GLY A 82 -12.06 -7.75 -19.03
CA GLY A 82 -13.33 -7.31 -18.48
C GLY A 82 -13.29 -7.19 -16.96
N THR A 83 -14.40 -6.72 -16.40
CA THR A 83 -14.57 -6.54 -14.97
C THR A 83 -15.70 -7.42 -14.46
N SER A 84 -15.48 -8.04 -13.31
CA SER A 84 -16.49 -8.76 -12.54
C SER A 84 -16.56 -8.19 -11.14
N TRP A 85 -17.74 -8.25 -10.52
CA TRP A 85 -17.92 -8.01 -9.11
C TRP A 85 -17.89 -9.32 -8.36
N LEU A 86 -17.10 -9.40 -7.29
CA LEU A 86 -17.23 -10.43 -6.27
C LEU A 86 -18.03 -9.90 -5.07
N LYS A 87 -18.85 -10.76 -4.48
CA LYS A 87 -19.64 -10.45 -3.28
C LYS A 87 -19.49 -11.56 -2.25
N ALA A 88 -19.18 -11.17 -1.02
CA ALA A 88 -19.19 -12.04 0.14
C ALA A 88 -19.79 -11.30 1.34
N THR A 89 -20.34 -12.05 2.29
CA THR A 89 -20.75 -11.52 3.59
C THR A 89 -19.97 -12.29 4.64
N PHE A 90 -19.49 -11.60 5.67
CA PHE A 90 -18.80 -12.25 6.77
C PHE A 90 -19.21 -11.64 8.11
N LYS A 91 -18.95 -12.38 9.18
CA LYS A 91 -19.07 -11.94 10.57
C LYS A 91 -17.80 -12.34 11.28
N ALA A 92 -17.14 -11.39 11.93
CA ALA A 92 -15.90 -11.67 12.67
C ALA A 92 -16.14 -12.76 13.73
N SER A 93 -15.31 -13.81 13.70
CA SER A 93 -15.33 -14.87 14.72
C SER A 93 -14.92 -14.29 16.09
N ARG A 94 -15.18 -15.02 17.18
CA ARG A 94 -14.78 -14.57 18.53
C ARG A 94 -13.28 -14.28 18.65
N GLU A 95 -12.46 -14.99 17.89
CA GLU A 95 -11.00 -14.82 17.86
C GLU A 95 -10.56 -13.59 17.05
N MET A 96 -11.38 -13.17 16.07
CA MET A 96 -11.10 -11.99 15.24
C MET A 96 -11.58 -10.69 15.87
N GLN A 97 -12.55 -10.75 16.79
CA GLN A 97 -13.18 -9.55 17.34
C GLN A 97 -12.17 -8.68 18.10
N GLY A 98 -12.12 -7.40 17.74
CA GLY A 98 -11.16 -6.44 18.31
C GLY A 98 -9.69 -6.70 17.92
N GLN A 99 -9.43 -7.61 16.98
CA GLN A 99 -8.10 -7.86 16.43
C GLN A 99 -7.96 -7.24 15.03
N PRO A 100 -6.73 -6.93 14.58
CA PRO A 100 -6.47 -6.53 13.20
C PRO A 100 -6.77 -7.69 12.24
N VAL A 101 -7.78 -7.50 11.38
CA VAL A 101 -8.19 -8.52 10.40
C VAL A 101 -7.65 -8.17 9.01
N VAL A 102 -7.12 -9.17 8.35
CA VAL A 102 -6.51 -9.06 7.03
C VAL A 102 -7.35 -9.83 6.02
N LEU A 103 -7.74 -9.16 4.94
CA LEU A 103 -8.38 -9.76 3.77
C LEU A 103 -7.32 -10.07 2.72
N GLN A 104 -7.36 -11.28 2.18
CA GLN A 104 -6.50 -11.69 1.08
C GLN A 104 -7.33 -12.31 -0.04
N LEU A 105 -7.12 -11.80 -1.26
CA LEU A 105 -7.60 -12.43 -2.48
C LEU A 105 -6.49 -13.30 -3.06
N HIS A 106 -6.81 -14.54 -3.42
CA HIS A 106 -5.84 -15.50 -3.93
C HIS A 106 -6.04 -15.74 -5.42
N TRP A 107 -4.96 -15.63 -6.19
CA TRP A 107 -4.93 -15.94 -7.63
C TRP A 107 -3.54 -16.42 -8.05
N GLU A 108 -3.46 -17.05 -9.21
CA GLU A 108 -2.20 -17.46 -9.78
C GLU A 108 -1.46 -16.26 -10.37
N THR A 109 -0.25 -15.99 -9.87
CA THR A 109 0.61 -14.94 -10.42
C THR A 109 1.62 -15.59 -11.38
N PRO A 110 1.48 -15.43 -12.71
CA PRO A 110 2.37 -16.08 -13.66
C PRO A 110 3.69 -15.29 -13.78
N GLY A 111 4.72 -15.70 -13.03
CA GLY A 111 6.09 -15.20 -13.16
C GLY A 111 6.28 -13.68 -13.03
N ASP A 112 7.52 -13.22 -13.18
CA ASP A 112 7.95 -11.81 -12.99
C ASP A 112 7.51 -10.84 -14.12
N ASP A 113 6.47 -11.16 -14.89
CA ASP A 113 6.01 -10.28 -15.97
C ASP A 113 5.06 -9.18 -15.42
N ALA A 114 5.67 -8.26 -14.66
CA ALA A 114 5.04 -7.12 -14.02
C ALA A 114 4.28 -6.19 -14.99
N LEU A 115 4.55 -6.30 -16.29
CA LEU A 115 3.95 -5.44 -17.31
C LEU A 115 2.51 -5.86 -17.65
N PHE A 116 2.14 -7.12 -17.43
CA PHE A 116 0.78 -7.58 -17.66
C PHE A 116 -0.01 -7.61 -16.35
N LEU A 117 -0.69 -6.50 -16.06
CA LEU A 117 -1.69 -6.37 -15.00
C LEU A 117 -2.86 -7.33 -15.25
N ARG A 118 -2.71 -8.60 -14.83
CA ARG A 118 -3.70 -9.65 -15.06
C ARG A 118 -4.89 -9.56 -14.11
N LEU A 119 -4.68 -9.02 -12.91
CA LEU A 119 -5.74 -8.81 -11.93
C LEU A 119 -5.46 -7.55 -11.12
N GLU A 120 -6.48 -6.70 -11.02
CA GLU A 120 -6.52 -5.55 -10.12
C GLU A 120 -7.92 -5.49 -9.53
N ALA A 121 -8.04 -5.21 -8.24
CA ALA A 121 -9.34 -5.20 -7.58
C ALA A 121 -9.50 -4.04 -6.61
N THR A 122 -10.65 -3.37 -6.62
CA THR A 122 -11.00 -2.37 -5.59
C THR A 122 -11.98 -2.97 -4.60
N VAL A 123 -11.72 -2.82 -3.31
CA VAL A 123 -12.49 -3.44 -2.22
C VAL A 123 -13.39 -2.40 -1.55
N PHE A 124 -14.65 -2.77 -1.38
CA PHE A 124 -15.67 -2.01 -0.69
C PHE A 124 -16.21 -2.81 0.49
N LEU A 125 -16.24 -2.18 1.67
CA LEU A 125 -16.85 -2.70 2.88
C LEU A 125 -18.10 -1.86 3.17
N ASP A 126 -19.27 -2.50 3.17
CA ASP A 126 -20.57 -1.85 3.41
C ASP A 126 -20.81 -0.61 2.53
N GLY A 127 -20.28 -0.65 1.30
CA GLY A 127 -20.40 0.43 0.31
C GLY A 127 -19.29 1.49 0.35
N ARG A 128 -18.42 1.48 1.36
CA ARG A 128 -17.26 2.37 1.48
C ARG A 128 -16.02 1.77 0.86
N ALA A 129 -15.27 2.53 0.06
CA ALA A 129 -14.00 2.06 -0.49
C ALA A 129 -12.93 1.98 0.61
N ILE A 130 -12.34 0.80 0.82
CA ILE A 130 -11.39 0.55 1.93
C ILE A 130 -9.96 0.21 1.48
N GLY A 131 -9.76 -0.05 0.19
CA GLY A 131 -8.46 -0.37 -0.37
C GLY A 131 -8.59 -1.18 -1.65
N ALA A 132 -7.49 -1.72 -2.12
CA ALA A 132 -7.42 -2.41 -3.39
C ALA A 132 -6.25 -3.40 -3.44
N PHE A 133 -6.37 -4.39 -4.32
CA PHE A 133 -5.38 -5.42 -4.61
C PHE A 133 -4.73 -5.20 -5.96
N ASP A 134 -3.41 -5.37 -6.00
CA ASP A 134 -2.61 -5.46 -7.22
C ASP A 134 -1.71 -6.70 -7.20
N TRP A 135 -0.92 -6.89 -8.25
CA TRP A 135 -0.07 -8.07 -8.42
C TRP A 135 0.98 -8.27 -7.31
N ARG A 136 1.44 -7.19 -6.65
CA ARG A 136 2.39 -7.24 -5.52
C ARG A 136 1.69 -7.21 -4.17
N HIS A 137 0.48 -6.67 -4.11
CA HIS A 137 -0.27 -6.45 -2.87
C HIS A 137 -1.60 -7.22 -2.89
N PRO A 138 -1.57 -8.55 -2.69
CA PRO A 138 -2.79 -9.38 -2.60
C PRO A 138 -3.50 -9.27 -1.24
N VAL A 139 -3.01 -8.42 -0.34
CA VAL A 139 -3.39 -8.38 1.07
C VAL A 139 -3.83 -6.97 1.47
N LEU A 140 -4.94 -6.88 2.20
CA LEU A 140 -5.53 -5.64 2.67
C LEU A 140 -5.88 -5.75 4.15
N LEU A 141 -5.37 -4.85 4.99
CA LEU A 141 -5.84 -4.70 6.36
C LEU A 141 -7.22 -4.04 6.34
N LEU A 142 -8.20 -4.69 6.96
CA LEU A 142 -9.56 -4.15 7.09
C LEU A 142 -9.61 -3.07 8.19
N PRO A 143 -10.52 -2.09 8.09
CA PRO A 143 -10.75 -1.13 9.17
C PRO A 143 -11.24 -1.85 10.43
N ASP A 144 -11.01 -1.26 11.61
CA ASP A 144 -11.37 -1.85 12.92
C ASP A 144 -12.86 -2.20 13.03
N GLU A 145 -13.71 -1.44 12.33
CA GLU A 145 -15.15 -1.67 12.20
C GLU A 145 -15.47 -3.10 11.71
N ALA A 146 -14.62 -3.69 10.86
CA ALA A 146 -14.80 -5.03 10.31
C ALA A 146 -14.68 -6.15 11.35
N SER A 147 -14.15 -5.86 12.55
CA SER A 147 -13.97 -6.80 13.64
C SER A 147 -14.90 -6.52 14.83
N ASP A 148 -15.98 -5.76 14.64
CA ASP A 148 -16.95 -5.41 15.69
C ASP A 148 -17.94 -6.56 16.05
N GLY A 149 -17.89 -7.66 15.30
CA GLY A 149 -18.76 -8.82 15.47
C GLY A 149 -20.14 -8.69 14.81
N GLN A 150 -20.39 -7.66 14.01
CA GLN A 150 -21.55 -7.52 13.13
C GLN A 150 -21.32 -8.22 11.79
N ALA A 151 -22.39 -8.31 10.99
CA ALA A 151 -22.32 -8.84 9.64
C ALA A 151 -21.96 -7.71 8.67
N HIS A 152 -20.89 -7.89 7.90
CA HIS A 152 -20.43 -6.93 6.91
C HIS A 152 -20.52 -7.50 5.50
N LYS A 153 -20.81 -6.63 4.54
CA LYS A 153 -20.85 -6.94 3.12
C LYS A 153 -19.56 -6.49 2.46
N LEU A 154 -18.86 -7.45 1.85
CA LEU A 154 -17.72 -7.20 0.97
C LEU A 154 -18.16 -7.20 -0.49
N LEU A 155 -17.76 -6.16 -1.21
CA LEU A 155 -17.81 -6.11 -2.67
C LEU A 155 -16.41 -5.85 -3.20
N LEU A 156 -15.96 -6.64 -4.16
CA LEU A 156 -14.70 -6.42 -4.85
C LEU A 156 -15.00 -6.20 -6.32
N GLN A 157 -14.59 -5.05 -6.86
CA GLN A 157 -14.60 -4.83 -8.30
C GLN A 157 -13.28 -5.34 -8.86
N VAL A 158 -13.31 -6.43 -9.61
CA VAL A 158 -12.09 -7.11 -10.08
C VAL A 158 -12.02 -7.07 -11.60
N TYR A 159 -10.92 -6.53 -12.11
CA TYR A 159 -10.56 -6.69 -13.51
C TYR A 159 -9.73 -7.94 -13.70
N THR A 160 -9.99 -8.63 -14.80
CA THR A 160 -9.20 -9.78 -15.23
C THR A 160 -8.74 -9.59 -16.66
N GLY A 161 -7.42 -9.65 -16.89
CA GLY A 161 -6.88 -9.71 -18.25
C GLY A 161 -7.28 -11.00 -18.96
N VAL A 162 -7.28 -12.11 -18.23
CA VAL A 162 -7.68 -13.44 -18.70
C VAL A 162 -8.46 -14.13 -17.57
N PRO A 163 -9.54 -14.88 -17.88
CA PRO A 163 -10.17 -15.75 -16.90
C PRO A 163 -9.16 -16.71 -16.29
N GLN A 164 -9.32 -17.01 -15.00
CA GLN A 164 -8.39 -17.83 -14.24
C GLN A 164 -9.11 -18.58 -13.12
N PRO A 165 -8.51 -19.64 -12.52
CA PRO A 165 -9.08 -20.31 -11.36
C PRO A 165 -9.24 -19.35 -10.17
N PHE A 166 -10.36 -19.43 -9.45
CA PHE A 166 -10.56 -18.67 -8.23
C PHE A 166 -9.72 -19.28 -7.11
N GLY A 167 -8.69 -18.56 -6.63
CA GLY A 167 -7.82 -19.05 -5.57
C GLY A 167 -8.43 -18.96 -4.17
N GLY A 168 -9.54 -18.22 -4.01
CA GLY A 168 -10.20 -18.01 -2.73
C GLY A 168 -10.13 -16.57 -2.23
N LEU A 169 -10.87 -16.31 -1.16
CA LEU A 169 -10.92 -15.04 -0.45
C LEU A 169 -10.87 -15.39 1.03
N THR A 170 -9.84 -14.94 1.74
CA THR A 170 -9.60 -15.39 3.12
C THR A 170 -9.46 -14.23 4.09
N LEU A 171 -9.80 -14.50 5.35
CA LEU A 171 -9.53 -13.61 6.49
C LEU A 171 -8.49 -14.23 7.42
N SER A 172 -7.47 -13.48 7.80
CA SER A 172 -6.49 -13.86 8.84
C SER A 172 -6.45 -12.79 9.94
N VAL A 173 -6.10 -13.19 11.16
CA VAL A 173 -5.76 -12.25 12.23
C VAL A 173 -4.28 -11.92 12.11
N ARG A 174 -3.92 -10.65 12.14
CA ARG A 174 -2.53 -10.20 12.16
C ARG A 174 -2.09 -9.84 13.56
N ASN A 175 -0.95 -10.37 13.96
CA ASN A 175 -0.25 -9.87 15.13
C ASN A 175 0.56 -8.63 14.73
N THR A 176 0.09 -7.45 15.12
CA THR A 176 0.71 -6.17 14.75
C THR A 176 2.17 -6.09 15.19
N LEU A 177 2.49 -6.55 16.40
CA LEU A 177 3.85 -6.49 16.92
C LEU A 177 4.79 -7.38 16.11
N LEU A 178 4.42 -8.65 15.87
CA LEU A 178 5.25 -9.55 15.06
C LEU A 178 5.45 -8.99 13.64
N TRP A 179 4.40 -8.42 13.05
CA TRP A 179 4.46 -7.76 11.75
C TRP A 179 5.42 -6.56 11.78
N GLN A 180 5.34 -5.68 12.79
CA GLN A 180 6.23 -4.53 12.94
C GLN A 180 7.69 -4.94 13.16
N THR A 181 7.93 -5.93 14.02
CA THR A 181 9.28 -6.48 14.27
C THR A 181 9.87 -7.08 13.00
N TYR A 182 9.07 -7.83 12.23
CA TYR A 182 9.50 -8.39 10.95
C TYR A 182 9.91 -7.28 9.97
N HIS A 183 9.05 -6.29 9.74
CA HIS A 183 9.32 -5.21 8.79
C HIS A 183 10.48 -4.32 9.20
N LEU A 184 10.65 -4.08 10.51
CA LEU A 184 11.84 -3.39 11.02
C LEU A 184 13.11 -4.18 10.70
N MET A 185 13.13 -5.48 10.98
CA MET A 185 14.30 -6.33 10.71
C MET A 185 14.59 -6.46 9.20
N GLU A 186 13.56 -6.60 8.38
CA GLU A 186 13.67 -6.65 6.92
C GLU A 186 14.23 -5.34 6.36
N THR A 187 13.68 -4.20 6.78
CA THR A 187 14.16 -2.88 6.35
C THR A 187 15.63 -2.67 6.72
N LEU A 188 16.04 -3.03 7.94
CA LEU A 188 17.44 -2.90 8.36
C LEU A 188 18.37 -3.83 7.57
N LEU A 189 17.90 -5.03 7.22
CA LEU A 189 18.65 -5.94 6.37
C LEU A 189 18.82 -5.38 4.95
N ASP A 190 17.77 -4.78 4.38
CA ASP A 190 17.84 -4.14 3.06
C ASP A 190 18.82 -2.96 3.05
N VAL A 191 18.86 -2.18 4.14
CA VAL A 191 19.91 -1.16 4.33
C VAL A 191 21.30 -1.80 4.33
N CYS A 192 21.50 -2.91 5.05
CA CYS A 192 22.78 -3.63 5.05
C CYS A 192 23.19 -4.16 3.66
N LEU A 193 22.20 -4.54 2.83
CA LEU A 193 22.42 -5.02 1.46
C LEU A 193 22.71 -3.88 0.49
N THR A 194 22.29 -2.66 0.81
CA THR A 194 22.54 -1.46 0.00
C THR A 194 23.91 -0.83 0.29
N LEU A 195 24.41 -0.96 1.52
CA LEU A 195 25.72 -0.45 1.92
C LEU A 195 26.86 -1.30 1.35
N HIS A 196 28.02 -0.67 1.13
CA HIS A 196 29.23 -1.36 0.68
C HIS A 196 29.72 -2.37 1.73
N ASP A 197 30.32 -3.47 1.30
CA ASP A 197 30.73 -4.57 2.19
C ASP A 197 31.71 -4.13 3.29
N GLU A 198 32.60 -3.18 2.98
CA GLU A 198 33.59 -2.63 3.94
C GLU A 198 33.07 -1.43 4.76
N ASP A 199 31.81 -1.04 4.61
CA ASP A 199 31.23 0.05 5.40
C ASP A 199 31.07 -0.37 6.88
N PRO A 200 31.70 0.33 7.84
CA PRO A 200 31.54 0.02 9.25
C PRO A 200 30.07 0.03 9.72
N ALA A 201 29.24 0.93 9.18
CA ALA A 201 27.83 1.03 9.53
C ALA A 201 27.06 -0.25 9.16
N ARG A 202 27.43 -0.89 8.04
CA ARG A 202 26.86 -2.18 7.63
C ARG A 202 27.15 -3.27 8.65
N HIS A 203 28.41 -3.39 9.07
CA HIS A 203 28.80 -4.43 10.04
C HIS A 203 28.17 -4.22 11.41
N GLU A 204 28.05 -2.96 11.84
CA GLU A 204 27.37 -2.58 13.07
C GLU A 204 25.88 -2.94 13.01
N LEU A 205 25.18 -2.56 11.94
CA LEU A 205 23.77 -2.90 11.73
C LEU A 205 23.55 -4.43 11.71
N LEU A 206 24.39 -5.17 10.98
CA LEU A 206 24.32 -6.64 10.94
C LEU A 206 24.53 -7.26 12.32
N HIS A 207 25.41 -6.69 13.15
CA HIS A 207 25.62 -7.16 14.52
C HIS A 207 24.35 -6.97 15.37
N HIS A 208 23.74 -5.79 15.33
CA HIS A 208 22.50 -5.50 16.07
C HIS A 208 21.32 -6.33 15.58
N LEU A 209 21.20 -6.53 14.27
CA LEU A 209 20.17 -7.36 13.68
C LEU A 209 20.32 -8.84 14.08
N ASN A 210 21.56 -9.34 14.14
CA ASN A 210 21.84 -10.68 14.66
C ASN A 210 21.42 -10.84 16.12
N ILE A 211 21.72 -9.84 16.97
CA ILE A 211 21.30 -9.85 18.38
C ILE A 211 19.77 -9.92 18.47
N ALA A 212 19.09 -9.01 17.78
CA ALA A 212 17.64 -8.92 17.81
C ALA A 212 16.96 -10.20 17.30
N TYR A 213 17.47 -10.80 16.21
CA TYR A 213 16.92 -12.04 15.70
C TYR A 213 17.11 -13.22 16.68
N ASN A 214 18.26 -13.30 17.36
CA ASN A 214 18.51 -14.33 18.37
C ASN A 214 17.66 -14.18 19.65
N MET A 215 17.03 -13.02 19.88
CA MET A 215 16.08 -12.84 20.98
C MET A 215 14.76 -13.57 20.71
N LEU A 216 14.37 -13.74 19.43
CA LEU A 216 13.06 -14.30 19.06
C LEU A 216 12.89 -15.75 19.50
N ASP A 217 11.80 -16.02 20.21
CA ASP A 217 11.40 -17.38 20.61
C ASP A 217 10.42 -18.00 19.60
N LEU A 218 10.96 -18.71 18.61
CA LEU A 218 10.19 -19.28 17.50
C LEU A 218 9.60 -20.68 17.79
N ARG A 219 9.64 -21.18 19.03
CA ARG A 219 9.34 -22.59 19.34
C ARG A 219 7.86 -22.96 19.27
N GLU A 220 6.96 -22.02 19.56
CA GLU A 220 5.54 -22.28 19.81
C GLU A 220 4.58 -21.68 18.75
N GLY A 221 5.11 -20.99 17.74
CA GLY A 221 4.30 -20.45 16.63
C GLY A 221 3.53 -19.18 16.96
N TRP A 222 2.53 -18.84 16.11
CA TRP A 222 1.96 -17.48 16.00
C TRP A 222 1.15 -16.99 17.22
N GLN A 223 0.50 -17.88 17.98
CA GLN A 223 -0.28 -17.51 19.18
C GLN A 223 0.56 -17.51 20.46
N SER A 224 1.86 -17.78 20.38
CA SER A 224 2.68 -17.90 21.58
C SER A 224 2.91 -16.54 22.22
N GLU A 225 2.50 -16.40 23.49
CA GLU A 225 2.81 -15.23 24.31
C GLU A 225 4.33 -15.04 24.46
N LEU A 226 5.11 -16.13 24.46
CA LEU A 226 6.58 -16.07 24.50
C LEU A 226 7.16 -15.49 23.21
N LEU A 227 6.62 -15.85 22.04
CA LEU A 227 7.03 -15.25 20.78
C LEU A 227 6.73 -13.75 20.76
N VAL A 228 5.53 -13.36 21.18
CA VAL A 228 5.13 -11.94 21.22
C VAL A 228 6.01 -11.15 22.19
N THR A 229 6.28 -11.69 23.38
CA THR A 229 7.13 -11.05 24.39
C THR A 229 8.56 -10.90 23.88
N SER A 230 9.16 -11.96 23.34
CA SER A 230 10.52 -11.91 22.78
C SER A 230 10.63 -11.00 21.55
N ALA A 231 9.57 -10.90 20.73
CA ALA A 231 9.51 -9.97 19.62
C ALA A 231 9.39 -8.51 20.08
N GLN A 232 8.71 -8.23 21.20
CA GLN A 232 8.71 -6.91 21.82
C GLN A 232 10.12 -6.51 22.26
N GLU A 233 10.81 -7.42 22.97
CA GLU A 233 12.19 -7.18 23.42
C GLU A 233 13.14 -6.92 22.25
N ALA A 234 13.02 -7.69 21.17
CA ALA A 234 13.79 -7.50 19.95
C ALA A 234 13.48 -6.16 19.25
N TYR A 235 12.19 -5.79 19.19
CA TYR A 235 11.74 -4.52 18.63
C TYR A 235 12.29 -3.33 19.41
N ASP A 236 12.11 -3.32 20.73
CA ASP A 236 12.56 -2.25 21.62
C ASP A 236 14.09 -2.10 21.58
N TYR A 237 14.81 -3.23 21.51
CA TYR A 237 16.26 -3.23 21.36
C TYR A 237 16.71 -2.52 20.08
N LEU A 238 16.08 -2.82 18.93
CA LEU A 238 16.41 -2.20 17.65
C LEU A 238 16.01 -0.72 17.62
N GLN A 239 14.84 -0.36 18.15
CA GLN A 239 14.41 1.04 18.24
C GLN A 239 15.38 1.88 19.08
N MET A 240 15.77 1.39 20.27
CA MET A 240 16.74 2.07 21.11
C MET A 240 18.10 2.23 20.42
N TYR A 241 18.53 1.24 19.64
CA TYR A 241 19.76 1.33 18.85
C TYR A 241 19.66 2.43 17.79
N LEU A 242 18.55 2.46 17.03
CA LEU A 242 18.32 3.47 16.00
C LEU A 242 18.29 4.87 16.62
N GLU A 243 17.51 5.10 17.67
CA GLU A 243 17.45 6.39 18.37
C GLU A 243 18.82 6.93 18.78
N LYS A 244 19.71 6.08 19.30
CA LYS A 244 21.07 6.47 19.71
C LYS A 244 21.98 6.82 18.53
N THR A 245 21.75 6.24 17.37
CA THR A 245 22.57 6.48 16.17
C THR A 245 22.09 7.69 15.35
N HIS A 246 20.97 8.33 15.71
CA HIS A 246 20.34 9.38 14.89
C HIS A 246 20.97 10.78 14.95
N ASP A 247 21.91 11.09 15.85
CA ASP A 247 22.32 12.49 16.08
C ASP A 247 23.80 12.80 15.77
N SER A 248 24.10 13.05 14.49
CA SER A 248 25.43 13.57 14.07
C SER A 248 25.40 15.00 13.51
N GLY A 249 24.23 15.67 13.50
CA GLY A 249 24.05 17.07 13.11
C GLY A 249 24.45 17.46 11.68
N ARG A 250 24.87 16.51 10.83
CA ARG A 250 25.40 16.75 9.47
C ARG A 250 24.66 15.99 8.36
N ARG A 251 23.41 15.58 8.61
CA ARG A 251 22.65 14.75 7.66
C ARG A 251 21.86 15.63 6.67
N PRO A 252 21.72 15.20 5.40
CA PRO A 252 20.83 15.87 4.45
C PRO A 252 19.38 15.77 4.93
N GLN A 253 18.60 16.82 4.67
CA GLN A 253 17.14 16.75 4.82
C GLN A 253 16.56 16.01 3.61
N ILE A 254 15.84 14.91 3.88
CA ILE A 254 15.13 14.14 2.86
C ILE A 254 13.64 14.34 3.12
N THR A 255 12.92 14.86 2.13
CA THR A 255 11.46 14.97 2.15
C THR A 255 10.89 13.90 1.23
N VAL A 256 9.93 13.13 1.74
CA VAL A 256 9.28 12.04 1.01
C VAL A 256 7.78 12.31 0.97
N SER A 257 7.18 12.17 -0.21
CA SER A 257 5.73 12.19 -0.42
C SER A 257 5.36 10.98 -1.26
N GLY A 258 4.18 10.39 -0.99
CA GLY A 258 3.61 9.38 -1.85
C GLY A 258 3.19 9.99 -3.18
N HIS A 259 3.45 9.31 -4.29
CA HIS A 259 2.93 9.70 -5.59
C HIS A 259 2.58 8.44 -6.38
N ALA A 260 1.48 8.48 -7.13
CA ALA A 260 1.15 7.41 -8.06
C ALA A 260 0.83 8.04 -9.41
N HIS A 261 1.79 7.95 -10.33
CA HIS A 261 1.59 8.30 -11.72
C HIS A 261 0.52 7.38 -12.33
N LEU A 262 -0.42 7.97 -13.06
CA LEU A 262 -1.50 7.22 -13.70
C LEU A 262 -1.73 7.73 -15.11
N ASP A 263 -1.24 6.99 -16.10
CA ASP A 263 -1.53 7.28 -17.50
C ASP A 263 -3.02 7.23 -17.78
N VAL A 264 -3.53 8.31 -18.37
CA VAL A 264 -4.96 8.43 -18.69
C VAL A 264 -5.37 7.41 -19.76
N ALA A 265 -4.49 7.15 -20.73
CA ALA A 265 -4.57 6.00 -21.64
C ALA A 265 -3.15 5.62 -22.11
N TRP A 266 -2.75 4.39 -21.84
CA TRP A 266 -1.49 3.81 -22.32
C TRP A 266 -1.72 2.37 -22.76
N GLN A 267 -1.41 1.39 -21.91
CA GLN A 267 -1.69 -0.03 -22.16
C GLN A 267 -3.12 -0.44 -21.77
N TRP A 268 -3.98 0.53 -21.47
CA TRP A 268 -5.38 0.33 -21.15
C TRP A 268 -6.27 1.46 -21.68
N PRO A 269 -7.54 1.18 -21.97
CA PRO A 269 -8.52 2.17 -22.40
C PRO A 269 -8.97 3.08 -21.25
N TYR A 270 -9.55 4.25 -21.57
CA TYR A 270 -10.00 5.24 -20.57
C TYR A 270 -10.91 4.68 -19.47
N TRP A 271 -11.80 3.75 -19.83
CA TRP A 271 -12.72 3.15 -18.86
C TRP A 271 -11.98 2.36 -17.76
N ARG A 272 -10.78 1.81 -18.05
CA ARG A 272 -9.93 1.19 -17.02
C ARG A 272 -9.29 2.22 -16.12
N THR A 273 -8.89 3.38 -16.63
CA THR A 273 -8.32 4.46 -15.82
C THR A 273 -9.31 4.94 -14.76
N ARG A 274 -10.60 5.00 -15.10
CA ARG A 274 -11.68 5.29 -14.13
C ARG A 274 -11.72 4.32 -12.95
N GLN A 275 -11.44 3.04 -13.19
CA GLN A 275 -11.32 2.03 -12.12
C GLN A 275 -10.00 2.15 -11.36
N LYS A 276 -8.91 2.42 -12.07
CA LYS A 276 -7.57 2.59 -11.50
C LYS A 276 -7.49 3.78 -10.55
N ILE A 277 -8.13 4.91 -10.85
CA ILE A 277 -8.13 6.03 -9.92
C ILE A 277 -8.88 5.69 -8.63
N ALA A 278 -10.01 4.98 -8.70
CA ALA A 278 -10.70 4.50 -7.51
C ALA A 278 -9.83 3.52 -6.70
N HIS A 279 -9.16 2.58 -7.37
CA HIS A 279 -8.19 1.67 -6.77
C HIS A 279 -7.10 2.43 -6.01
N THR A 280 -6.37 3.30 -6.71
CA THR A 280 -5.24 4.04 -6.16
C THR A 280 -5.67 4.88 -4.96
N ILE A 281 -6.75 5.64 -5.11
CA ILE A 281 -7.20 6.55 -4.04
C ILE A 281 -7.76 5.76 -2.85
N ALA A 282 -8.40 4.61 -3.04
CA ALA A 282 -8.82 3.76 -1.93
C ALA A 282 -7.63 3.30 -1.07
N ASN A 283 -6.52 2.91 -1.71
CA ASN A 283 -5.28 2.56 -1.02
C ASN A 283 -4.64 3.76 -0.32
N VAL A 284 -4.56 4.91 -1.00
CA VAL A 284 -4.01 6.16 -0.41
C VAL A 284 -4.83 6.57 0.82
N MET A 285 -6.16 6.55 0.74
CA MET A 285 -7.02 6.90 1.88
C MET A 285 -6.83 5.92 3.04
N ASN A 286 -6.72 4.61 2.78
CA ASN A 286 -6.43 3.62 3.81
C ASN A 286 -5.05 3.83 4.48
N LEU A 287 -4.04 4.26 3.71
CA LEU A 287 -2.75 4.64 4.29
C LEU A 287 -2.86 5.93 5.12
N MET A 288 -3.58 6.94 4.64
CA MET A 288 -3.78 8.19 5.37
C MET A 288 -4.55 8.03 6.67
N ASP A 289 -5.50 7.08 6.71
CA ASP A 289 -6.27 6.73 7.92
C ASP A 289 -5.36 6.11 8.99
N ARG A 290 -4.32 5.36 8.58
CA ARG A 290 -3.41 4.62 9.50
C ARG A 290 -2.14 5.38 9.88
N TYR A 291 -1.64 6.23 8.99
CA TYR A 291 -0.37 6.93 9.15
C TYR A 291 -0.61 8.44 9.09
N PRO A 292 -0.72 9.14 10.24
CA PRO A 292 -1.04 10.57 10.28
C PRO A 292 -0.05 11.46 9.54
N ASP A 293 1.22 11.06 9.47
CA ASP A 293 2.29 11.82 8.80
C ASP A 293 2.42 11.50 7.30
N TYR A 294 1.58 10.61 6.76
CA TYR A 294 1.61 10.27 5.34
C TYR A 294 1.00 11.40 4.50
N HIS A 295 1.81 11.89 3.56
CA HIS A 295 1.43 12.85 2.51
C HIS A 295 1.37 12.16 1.15
N TYR A 296 0.46 12.60 0.29
CA TYR A 296 0.32 12.09 -1.07
C TYR A 296 0.08 13.23 -2.06
N SER A 297 0.77 13.17 -3.19
CA SER A 297 0.73 14.16 -4.27
C SER A 297 0.01 13.59 -5.50
N GLN A 298 -1.08 14.23 -5.93
CA GLN A 298 -1.88 13.86 -7.12
C GLN A 298 -1.83 14.95 -8.19
N SER A 299 -1.47 14.60 -9.42
CA SER A 299 -1.18 15.54 -10.50
C SER A 299 -2.36 15.93 -11.40
N GLN A 300 -3.21 14.97 -11.79
CA GLN A 300 -4.18 15.19 -12.87
C GLN A 300 -5.62 15.47 -12.38
N PRO A 301 -6.19 16.66 -12.67
CA PRO A 301 -7.61 16.96 -12.48
C PRO A 301 -8.59 15.99 -13.16
N GLN A 302 -8.27 15.53 -14.38
CA GLN A 302 -9.17 14.64 -15.13
C GLN A 302 -9.52 13.34 -14.38
N VAL A 303 -8.55 12.73 -13.68
CA VAL A 303 -8.80 11.49 -12.95
C VAL A 303 -9.60 11.76 -11.67
N LEU A 304 -9.42 12.92 -11.04
CA LEU A 304 -10.24 13.36 -9.91
C LEU A 304 -11.68 13.67 -10.32
N GLN A 305 -11.90 14.23 -11.52
CA GLN A 305 -13.25 14.39 -12.07
C GLN A 305 -13.93 13.03 -12.23
N TRP A 306 -13.24 12.03 -12.79
CA TRP A 306 -13.81 10.69 -12.91
C TRP A 306 -14.09 10.04 -11.56
N LEU A 307 -13.21 10.23 -10.58
CA LEU A 307 -13.46 9.78 -9.21
C LEU A 307 -14.72 10.42 -8.61
N LYS A 308 -14.93 11.73 -8.82
CA LYS A 308 -16.12 12.47 -8.39
C LYS A 308 -17.40 11.88 -9.00
N GLU A 309 -17.36 11.51 -10.27
CA GLU A 309 -18.49 10.93 -11.00
C GLU A 309 -18.77 9.47 -10.56
N ASP A 310 -17.72 8.67 -10.38
CA ASP A 310 -17.83 7.22 -10.21
C ASP A 310 -17.92 6.76 -8.75
N VAL A 311 -17.18 7.41 -7.85
CA VAL A 311 -17.13 7.06 -6.42
C VAL A 311 -17.22 8.34 -5.57
N PRO A 312 -18.39 9.01 -5.52
CA PRO A 312 -18.54 10.28 -4.84
C PRO A 312 -18.13 10.26 -3.35
N GLU A 313 -18.36 9.14 -2.66
CA GLU A 313 -17.93 8.94 -1.26
C GLU A 313 -16.41 9.09 -1.12
N LEU A 314 -15.65 8.40 -1.96
CA LEU A 314 -14.20 8.44 -1.96
C LEU A 314 -13.68 9.82 -2.35
N TYR A 315 -14.36 10.49 -3.29
CA TYR A 315 -14.04 11.88 -3.65
C TYR A 315 -14.26 12.86 -2.48
N GLN A 316 -15.31 12.69 -1.65
CA GLN A 316 -15.49 13.52 -0.45
C GLN A 316 -14.34 13.35 0.55
N ARG A 317 -13.85 12.11 0.72
CA ARG A 317 -12.65 11.85 1.55
C ARG A 317 -11.41 12.55 0.99
N VAL A 318 -11.22 12.56 -0.33
CA VAL A 318 -10.15 13.35 -0.96
C VAL A 318 -10.29 14.83 -0.60
N LYS A 319 -11.48 15.43 -0.73
CA LYS A 319 -11.70 16.85 -0.36
C LYS A 319 -11.32 17.13 1.10
N GLN A 320 -11.66 16.22 2.01
CA GLN A 320 -11.28 16.34 3.42
C GLN A 320 -9.75 16.31 3.57
N ARG A 321 -9.06 15.34 2.97
CA ARG A 321 -7.59 15.21 3.08
C ARG A 321 -6.84 16.36 2.39
N VAL A 322 -7.43 16.97 1.36
CA VAL A 322 -6.90 18.21 0.74
C VAL A 322 -7.02 19.38 1.72
N ALA A 323 -8.18 19.55 2.38
CA ALA A 323 -8.38 20.62 3.36
C ALA A 323 -7.44 20.48 4.59
N GLU A 324 -7.08 19.25 4.95
CA GLU A 324 -6.08 18.94 5.98
C GLU A 324 -4.62 19.21 5.53
N GLY A 325 -4.38 19.42 4.23
CA GLY A 325 -3.04 19.64 3.68
C GLY A 325 -2.21 18.37 3.48
N ARG A 326 -2.82 17.18 3.60
CA ARG A 326 -2.14 15.87 3.49
C ARG A 326 -2.27 15.25 2.11
N PHE A 327 -3.36 15.55 1.41
CA PHE A 327 -3.53 15.23 0.00
C PHE A 327 -3.20 16.47 -0.82
N GLU A 328 -2.01 16.48 -1.39
CA GLU A 328 -1.44 17.58 -2.13
C GLU A 328 -1.89 17.50 -3.58
N LEU A 329 -2.62 18.52 -4.03
CA LEU A 329 -2.95 18.67 -5.44
C LEU A 329 -1.74 19.28 -6.13
N VAL A 330 -0.98 18.42 -6.81
CA VAL A 330 0.18 18.82 -7.57
C VAL A 330 -0.18 19.07 -9.03
N GLY A 331 0.60 19.89 -9.72
CA GLY A 331 0.35 20.21 -11.12
C GLY A 331 -0.78 21.22 -11.37
N ALA A 332 -0.80 21.77 -12.59
CA ALA A 332 -1.77 22.78 -13.03
C ALA A 332 -2.52 22.39 -14.30
N MET A 333 -2.00 21.41 -15.04
CA MET A 333 -2.57 20.95 -16.30
C MET A 333 -3.72 19.98 -16.07
N TRP A 334 -4.69 19.93 -16.99
CA TRP A 334 -5.83 19.02 -16.92
C TRP A 334 -5.43 17.54 -16.94
N VAL A 335 -4.42 17.23 -17.76
CA VAL A 335 -3.67 15.97 -17.78
C VAL A 335 -2.18 16.27 -17.87
N GLU A 336 -1.33 15.27 -17.63
CA GLU A 336 0.11 15.38 -17.90
C GLU A 336 0.36 15.33 -19.40
N ALA A 337 0.25 16.48 -20.06
CA ALA A 337 0.26 16.56 -21.51
C ALA A 337 1.69 16.53 -22.09
N ASP A 338 1.83 15.88 -23.25
CA ASP A 338 3.04 16.03 -24.08
C ASP A 338 3.31 17.52 -24.36
N CYS A 339 4.58 17.91 -24.40
CA CYS A 339 4.96 19.31 -24.56
C CYS A 339 5.57 19.62 -25.94
N ASN A 340 5.75 18.64 -26.83
CA ASN A 340 6.41 18.83 -28.12
C ASN A 340 5.42 18.90 -29.29
N LEU A 341 4.43 18.00 -29.30
CA LEU A 341 3.41 17.90 -30.34
C LEU A 341 2.26 18.89 -30.11
N THR A 342 2.05 19.31 -28.86
CA THR A 342 1.00 20.24 -28.49
C THR A 342 1.29 21.66 -28.95
N SER A 343 0.29 22.32 -29.51
CA SER A 343 0.36 23.75 -29.79
C SER A 343 0.45 24.57 -28.50
N GLY A 344 0.93 25.82 -28.60
CA GLY A 344 0.93 26.76 -27.46
C GLY A 344 -0.47 26.99 -26.88
N GLU A 345 -1.50 27.10 -27.73
CA GLU A 345 -2.90 27.23 -27.28
C GLU A 345 -3.34 25.99 -26.48
N SER A 346 -2.97 24.79 -26.94
CA SER A 346 -3.29 23.54 -26.22
C SER A 346 -2.68 23.52 -24.82
N LEU A 347 -1.40 23.92 -24.68
CA LEU A 347 -0.74 24.01 -23.37
C LEU A 347 -1.41 25.04 -22.46
N VAL A 348 -1.80 26.21 -23.00
CA VAL A 348 -2.56 27.21 -22.24
C VAL A 348 -3.91 26.65 -21.79
N ARG A 349 -4.62 25.90 -22.64
CA ARG A 349 -5.89 25.25 -22.28
C ARG A 349 -5.72 24.18 -21.22
N GLN A 350 -4.66 23.38 -21.27
CA GLN A 350 -4.34 22.40 -20.24
C GLN A 350 -4.25 23.09 -18.87
N ILE A 351 -3.49 24.18 -18.77
CA ILE A 351 -3.33 24.95 -17.53
C ILE A 351 -4.64 25.61 -17.11
N LEU A 352 -5.38 26.21 -18.05
CA LEU A 352 -6.63 26.89 -17.77
C LEU A 352 -7.69 25.94 -17.20
N HIS A 353 -7.87 24.78 -17.83
CA HIS A 353 -8.86 23.78 -17.39
C HIS A 353 -8.46 23.15 -16.06
N GLY A 354 -7.19 22.77 -15.88
CA GLY A 354 -6.72 22.21 -14.62
C GLY A 354 -6.82 23.21 -13.47
N THR A 355 -6.34 24.43 -13.66
CA THR A 355 -6.44 25.51 -12.65
C THR A 355 -7.89 25.80 -12.28
N ARG A 356 -8.80 25.89 -13.26
CA ARG A 356 -10.22 26.14 -12.99
C ARG A 356 -10.81 25.05 -12.10
N PHE A 357 -10.57 23.78 -12.40
CA PHE A 357 -11.09 22.68 -11.61
C PHE A 357 -10.53 22.67 -10.18
N LEU A 358 -9.22 22.90 -10.02
CA LEU A 358 -8.60 22.97 -8.69
C LEU A 358 -9.19 24.11 -7.85
N GLN A 359 -9.47 25.26 -8.48
CA GLN A 359 -10.10 26.40 -7.82
C GLN A 359 -11.57 26.13 -7.48
N GLU A 360 -12.37 25.62 -8.42
CA GLU A 360 -13.80 25.40 -8.24
C GLU A 360 -14.09 24.27 -7.24
N GLU A 361 -13.34 23.17 -7.30
CA GLU A 361 -13.60 22.00 -6.45
C GLU A 361 -12.92 22.09 -5.08
N PHE A 362 -11.72 22.68 -5.01
CA PHE A 362 -10.87 22.63 -3.80
C PHE A 362 -10.46 24.01 -3.29
N GLY A 363 -10.72 25.11 -4.01
CA GLY A 363 -10.27 26.44 -3.63
C GLY A 363 -8.74 26.63 -3.74
N VAL A 364 -8.05 25.77 -4.50
CA VAL A 364 -6.59 25.76 -4.60
C VAL A 364 -6.14 26.47 -5.89
N LYS A 365 -5.23 27.44 -5.78
CA LYS A 365 -4.47 27.97 -6.92
C LYS A 365 -3.19 27.13 -7.08
N PRO A 366 -2.99 26.41 -8.18
CA PRO A 366 -1.78 25.62 -8.39
C PRO A 366 -0.56 26.54 -8.50
N LEU A 367 0.56 26.11 -7.93
CA LEU A 367 1.83 26.84 -7.94
C LEU A 367 2.91 26.17 -8.80
N HIS A 368 2.60 25.00 -9.35
CA HIS A 368 3.58 24.24 -10.11
C HIS A 368 2.95 23.45 -11.24
N ILE A 369 3.73 23.21 -12.29
CA ILE A 369 3.50 22.16 -13.28
C ILE A 369 4.29 20.94 -12.84
N TRP A 370 3.66 19.77 -12.90
CA TRP A 370 4.21 18.46 -12.52
C TRP A 370 4.11 17.54 -13.74
N LEU A 371 5.24 17.21 -14.36
CA LEU A 371 5.32 16.40 -15.59
C LEU A 371 6.50 15.42 -15.52
N PRO A 372 6.47 14.42 -14.63
CA PRO A 372 7.60 13.49 -14.43
C PRO A 372 7.82 12.51 -15.59
N ASP A 373 6.81 12.28 -16.43
CA ASP A 373 6.83 11.25 -17.48
C ASP A 373 6.54 11.80 -18.88
N VAL A 374 7.00 13.04 -19.15
CA VAL A 374 6.84 13.67 -20.47
C VAL A 374 8.14 13.61 -21.27
N PHE A 375 8.04 13.25 -22.55
CA PHE A 375 9.20 13.03 -23.42
C PHE A 375 9.73 14.33 -24.04
N GLY A 376 10.21 15.23 -23.19
CA GLY A 376 10.83 16.50 -23.57
C GLY A 376 9.91 17.71 -23.45
N TYR A 377 10.51 18.89 -23.37
CA TYR A 377 9.82 20.13 -22.98
C TYR A 377 10.00 21.22 -24.03
N SER A 378 8.89 21.84 -24.45
CA SER A 378 8.93 23.02 -25.33
C SER A 378 9.64 24.19 -24.65
N ALA A 379 10.51 24.86 -25.39
CA ALA A 379 11.19 26.08 -24.94
C ALA A 379 10.22 27.25 -24.62
N ALA A 380 8.96 27.17 -25.08
CA ALA A 380 7.93 28.15 -24.75
C ALA A 380 7.31 27.93 -23.36
N LEU A 381 7.45 26.73 -22.76
CA LEU A 381 6.79 26.37 -21.50
C LEU A 381 7.11 27.34 -20.35
N PRO A 382 8.37 27.79 -20.12
CA PRO A 382 8.67 28.77 -19.07
C PRO A 382 8.03 30.15 -19.29
N GLN A 383 7.75 30.55 -20.53
CA GLN A 383 7.02 31.78 -20.82
C GLN A 383 5.52 31.61 -20.54
N ILE A 384 4.93 30.50 -20.99
CA ILE A 384 3.53 30.16 -20.74
C ILE A 384 3.26 30.08 -19.23
N MET A 385 4.10 29.36 -18.48
CA MET A 385 4.02 29.23 -17.03
C MET A 385 4.00 30.59 -16.33
N ARG A 386 4.91 31.50 -16.69
CA ARG A 386 4.97 32.85 -16.12
C ARG A 386 3.72 33.67 -16.43
N LEU A 387 3.17 33.56 -17.64
CA LEU A 387 1.92 34.23 -18.01
C LEU A 387 0.69 33.64 -17.29
N CYS A 388 0.78 32.41 -16.82
CA CYS A 388 -0.25 31.74 -16.03
C CYS A 388 -0.02 31.83 -14.50
N ASP A 389 0.95 32.64 -14.03
CA ASP A 389 1.36 32.75 -12.63
C ASP A 389 1.81 31.44 -11.97
N ILE A 390 2.46 30.55 -12.72
CA ILE A 390 2.99 29.27 -12.19
C ILE A 390 4.51 29.38 -12.03
N PRO A 391 5.03 29.55 -10.80
CA PRO A 391 6.46 29.81 -10.57
C PRO A 391 7.36 28.56 -10.61
N VAL A 392 6.79 27.36 -10.41
CA VAL A 392 7.60 26.14 -10.20
C VAL A 392 7.31 25.08 -11.26
N PHE A 393 8.37 24.40 -11.69
CA PHE A 393 8.30 23.26 -12.60
C PHE A 393 8.93 22.05 -11.92
N MET A 394 8.30 20.88 -12.05
CA MET A 394 8.82 19.60 -11.59
C MET A 394 8.69 18.56 -12.72
N THR A 395 9.78 17.82 -12.92
CA THR A 395 9.94 16.72 -13.86
C THR A 395 10.79 15.63 -13.22
#